data_AF-A0A0G0DB21-F1
#
_entry.id   AF-A0A0G0DB21-F1
#
_cell.length_a   1.000
_cell.length_b   1.000
_cell.length_c   1.000
_cell.angle_alpha   90.00
_cell.angle_beta   90.00
_cell.angle_gamma   90.00
#
_symmetry.space_group_name_H-M   'P 1'
#
loop_
_entity.id
_entity.type
_entity.pdbx_description
1 polymer ?
#
loop_
_entity_poly.entity_id
_entity_poly.type
_entity_poly.pdbx_seq_one_letter_code
_entity_poly.pdbx_strand_id
1 'polypeptide(L)'
;MYANPIKCSREASIAGPTPGTVDQGAYCQRPLRSKGDADGNGVVDQNDYAIYLRAVLGAPIAAAANPDFNGDGAVSPADLLIWKHAR
;
A
#
# COMPACT_ATOMS: atom_id res chain seq x y z
N MET A 1 -12.01 5.34 5.80
CA MET A 1 -11.74 3.99 6.33
C MET A 1 -12.03 2.99 5.22
N TYR A 2 -11.21 1.94 5.08
CA TYR A 2 -11.31 0.93 4.02
C TYR A 2 -12.35 -0.14 4.36
N ALA A 3 -13.07 -0.66 3.35
CA ALA A 3 -14.16 -1.63 3.54
C ALA A 3 -13.67 -3.08 3.69
N ASN A 4 -12.48 -3.40 3.18
CA ASN A 4 -11.85 -4.72 3.31
C ASN A 4 -10.47 -4.59 3.97
N PRO A 5 -10.08 -5.52 4.86
CA PRO A 5 -8.70 -5.57 5.33
C PRO A 5 -7.82 -6.07 4.19
N ILE A 6 -6.99 -5.20 3.60
CA ILE A 6 -5.89 -5.62 2.70
C ILE A 6 -5.09 -6.75 3.45
N LYS A 7 -4.63 -7.79 2.77
CA LYS A 7 -4.01 -8.94 3.45
C LYS A 7 -2.59 -8.61 3.93
N CYS A 8 -2.34 -8.67 5.24
CA CYS A 8 -0.98 -8.62 5.83
C CYS A 8 -0.49 -10.04 6.12
N SER A 9 -0.38 -10.88 5.09
CA SER A 9 0.18 -12.23 5.20
C SER A 9 1.36 -12.38 4.27
N ARG A 10 2.51 -12.83 4.81
CA ARG A 10 3.64 -13.32 4.01
C ARG A 10 3.26 -14.68 3.39
N GLU A 11 3.72 -14.97 2.17
CA GLU A 11 3.80 -16.36 1.72
C GLU A 11 4.79 -17.11 2.63
N ALA A 12 4.45 -18.34 3.00
CA ALA A 12 5.20 -19.15 3.98
C ALA A 12 6.65 -19.48 3.55
N SER A 13 7.05 -19.12 2.32
CA SER A 13 8.28 -19.54 1.64
C SER A 13 9.50 -18.62 1.86
N ILE A 14 9.38 -17.51 2.59
CA ILE A 14 10.50 -16.56 2.76
C ILE A 14 11.03 -16.56 4.20
N ALA A 15 12.32 -16.86 4.37
CA ALA A 15 13.04 -16.78 5.65
C ALA A 15 13.35 -15.33 6.06
N GLY A 16 13.20 -15.02 7.35
CA GLY A 16 13.44 -13.70 7.95
C GLY A 16 12.62 -13.55 9.24
N PRO A 17 12.94 -12.57 10.11
CA PRO A 17 12.19 -12.39 11.36
C PRO A 17 10.72 -12.16 11.02
N THR A 18 9.85 -13.06 11.49
CA THR A 18 8.42 -12.80 11.57
C THR A 18 8.28 -11.55 12.44
N PRO A 19 7.63 -10.47 11.99
CA PRO A 19 7.38 -9.35 12.88
C PRO A 19 6.69 -9.90 14.12
N GLY A 20 7.35 -9.78 15.28
CA GLY A 20 6.74 -10.15 16.55
C GLY A 20 5.42 -9.39 16.69
N THR A 21 4.50 -9.95 17.47
CA THR A 21 3.16 -9.40 17.73
C THR A 21 3.16 -7.93 18.19
N VAL A 22 4.31 -7.39 18.58
CA VAL A 22 4.52 -6.01 19.03
C VAL A 22 4.68 -4.98 17.91
N ASP A 23 5.01 -5.38 16.68
CA ASP A 23 5.32 -4.44 15.58
C ASP A 23 4.52 -4.66 14.30
N GLN A 24 3.42 -5.42 14.34
CA GLN A 24 2.50 -5.47 13.20
C GLN A 24 1.95 -4.08 12.84
N GLY A 25 1.81 -3.16 13.81
CA GLY A 25 1.43 -1.79 13.55
C GLY A 25 2.50 -1.01 12.79
N ALA A 26 3.78 -1.10 13.18
CA ALA A 26 4.92 -0.46 12.50
C ALA A 26 5.24 -1.08 11.13
N TYR A 27 5.05 -2.40 11.00
CA TYR A 27 5.28 -3.15 9.78
C TYR A 27 4.10 -3.09 8.80
N CYS A 28 2.87 -2.98 9.31
CA CYS A 28 1.62 -2.81 8.58
C CYS A 28 0.91 -1.49 8.98
N GLN A 29 1.58 -0.32 8.91
CA GLN A 29 1.06 1.05 9.20
C GLN A 29 -0.20 1.47 8.41
N ARG A 30 -0.97 0.54 7.88
CA ARG A 30 -2.18 0.70 7.08
C ARG A 30 -3.36 1.41 7.75
N PRO A 31 -3.54 1.43 9.09
CA PRO A 31 -4.51 2.33 9.72
C PRO A 31 -4.07 3.80 9.69
N LEU A 32 -2.77 4.08 9.49
CA LEU A 32 -2.16 5.42 9.54
C LEU A 32 -1.76 5.95 8.16
N ARG A 33 -1.65 5.11 7.12
CA ARG A 33 -1.33 5.58 5.78
C ARG A 33 -2.45 6.44 5.23
N SER A 34 -2.10 7.68 4.90
CA SER A 34 -2.95 8.59 4.15
C SER A 34 -3.37 7.92 2.85
N LYS A 35 -4.61 8.14 2.43
CA LYS A 35 -5.04 7.70 1.10
C LYS A 35 -4.11 8.32 0.05
N GLY A 36 -3.57 7.50 -0.86
CA GLY A 36 -2.58 7.94 -1.84
C GLY A 36 -1.12 7.75 -1.44
N ASP A 37 -0.82 7.40 -0.18
CA ASP A 37 0.54 7.09 0.32
C ASP A 37 0.85 5.61 0.07
N ALA A 38 1.38 5.33 -1.11
CA ALA A 38 1.67 3.99 -1.59
C ALA A 38 2.88 3.40 -0.87
N ASP A 39 3.94 4.18 -0.66
CA ASP A 39 5.18 3.69 -0.06
C ASP A 39 5.14 3.67 1.47
N GLY A 40 4.25 4.44 2.08
CA GLY A 40 4.05 4.53 3.52
C GLY A 40 4.95 5.48 4.27
N ASN A 41 5.54 6.44 3.58
CA ASN A 41 6.43 7.40 4.19
C ASN A 41 5.67 8.55 4.91
N GLY A 42 4.33 8.58 4.80
CA GLY A 42 3.47 9.59 5.40
C GLY A 42 3.25 10.84 4.55
N VAL A 43 3.82 10.89 3.34
CA VAL A 43 3.71 11.96 2.35
C VAL A 43 3.09 11.38 1.09
N VAL A 44 2.16 12.11 0.47
CA VAL A 44 1.59 11.73 -0.83
C VAL A 44 2.31 12.51 -1.92
N ASP A 45 3.17 11.84 -2.69
CA ASP A 45 4.00 12.48 -3.70
C ASP A 45 4.13 11.65 -4.99
N GLN A 46 5.08 12.02 -5.86
CA GLN A 46 5.28 11.38 -7.16
C GLN A 46 5.80 9.94 -7.07
N ASN A 47 6.43 9.55 -5.97
CA ASN A 47 6.87 8.19 -5.73
C ASN A 47 5.67 7.24 -5.61
N ASP A 48 4.60 7.69 -4.95
CA ASP A 48 3.35 6.93 -4.84
C ASP A 48 2.68 6.72 -6.20
N TYR A 49 2.69 7.76 -7.02
CA TYR A 49 2.20 7.67 -8.39
C TYR A 49 3.02 6.70 -9.24
N ALA A 50 4.35 6.67 -9.07
CA ALA A 50 5.20 5.71 -9.77
C ALA A 50 4.88 4.26 -9.34
N ILE A 51 4.58 4.03 -8.06
CA ILE A 51 4.14 2.73 -7.56
C ILE A 51 2.78 2.32 -8.17
N TYR A 52 1.81 3.24 -8.20
CA TYR A 52 0.52 3.02 -8.88
C TYR A 52 0.72 2.65 -10.35
N LEU A 53 1.53 3.41 -11.09
CA LEU A 53 1.81 3.13 -12.51
C LEU A 53 2.45 1.75 -12.71
N ARG A 54 3.42 1.38 -11.86
CA ARG A 54 4.03 0.04 -11.92
C ARG A 54 3.00 -1.05 -11.71
N ALA A 55 2.10 -0.89 -10.73
CA ALA A 55 1.03 -1.85 -10.48
C ALA A 55 0.07 -1.99 -11.68
N VAL A 56 -0.35 -0.87 -12.27
CA VAL A 56 -1.21 -0.86 -13.47
C VAL A 56 -0.53 -1.52 -14.68
N LEU A 57 0.78 -1.35 -14.83
CA LEU A 57 1.56 -1.95 -15.91
C LEU A 57 1.94 -3.42 -15.65
N GLY A 58 1.53 -4.00 -14.52
CA GLY A 58 1.91 -5.36 -14.12
C GLY A 58 3.40 -5.51 -13.78
N ALA A 59 4.09 -4.40 -13.51
CA ALA A 59 5.49 -4.42 -13.09
C ALA A 59 5.59 -4.75 -11.59
N PRO A 60 6.67 -5.42 -11.15
CA PRO A 60 6.90 -5.67 -9.73
C PRO A 60 6.91 -4.39 -8.92
N ILE A 61 6.31 -4.42 -7.73
CA ILE A 61 6.35 -3.35 -6.71
C ILE A 61 6.88 -3.93 -5.40
N ALA A 62 7.32 -3.05 -4.48
CA ALA A 62 7.75 -3.50 -3.16
C ALA A 62 6.57 -4.15 -2.42
N ALA A 63 6.82 -5.23 -1.66
CA ALA A 63 5.78 -5.95 -0.93
C ALA A 63 5.07 -5.09 0.14
N ALA A 64 5.71 -4.03 0.61
CA ALA A 64 5.15 -3.08 1.56
C ALA A 64 4.38 -1.92 0.88
N ALA A 65 4.38 -1.86 -0.45
CA ALA A 65 3.69 -0.81 -1.20
C ALA A 65 2.20 -1.12 -1.35
N ASN A 66 1.35 -0.10 -1.30
CA ASN A 66 -0.09 -0.24 -1.50
C ASN A 66 -0.64 0.74 -2.56
N PRO A 67 -0.74 0.32 -3.83
CA PRO A 67 -1.29 1.14 -4.92
C PRO A 67 -2.82 1.25 -4.93
N ASP A 68 -3.51 0.47 -4.10
CA ASP A 68 -4.97 0.55 -3.90
C ASP A 68 -5.25 1.67 -2.88
N PHE A 69 -5.45 2.88 -3.41
CA PHE A 69 -5.58 4.11 -2.66
C PHE A 69 -6.98 4.34 -2.12
N ASN A 70 -8.00 3.76 -2.75
CA ASN A 70 -9.38 3.82 -2.28
C ASN A 70 -9.73 2.66 -1.33
N GLY A 71 -8.92 1.59 -1.33
CA GLY A 71 -9.00 0.34 -0.56
C GLY A 71 -10.26 -0.47 -0.81
N ASP A 72 -10.70 -0.49 -2.07
CA ASP A 72 -11.77 -1.35 -2.55
C ASP A 72 -11.29 -2.77 -2.90
N GLY A 73 -9.98 -3.01 -2.87
CA GLY A 73 -9.34 -4.28 -3.17
C GLY A 73 -8.87 -4.42 -4.62
N ALA A 74 -8.99 -3.37 -5.44
CA ALA A 74 -8.52 -3.33 -6.81
C ALA A 74 -7.61 -2.12 -7.06
N VAL A 75 -6.68 -2.25 -8.01
CA VAL A 75 -5.92 -1.10 -8.53
C VAL A 75 -6.59 -0.67 -9.83
N SER A 76 -7.18 0.51 -9.83
CA SER A 76 -8.02 1.03 -10.89
C SER A 76 -7.80 2.53 -11.12
N PRO A 77 -8.37 3.12 -12.19
CA PRO A 77 -8.33 4.57 -12.38
C PRO A 77 -8.98 5.39 -11.24
N ALA A 78 -9.82 4.77 -10.40
CA ALA A 78 -10.40 5.43 -9.23
C ALA A 78 -9.34 5.77 -8.17
N ASP A 79 -8.28 4.96 -8.07
CA ASP A 79 -7.16 5.21 -7.15
C ASP A 79 -6.40 6.47 -7.55
N LEU A 80 -6.19 6.68 -8.85
CA LEU A 80 -5.53 7.88 -9.34
C LEU A 80 -6.26 9.17 -8.94
N LEU A 81 -7.59 9.15 -8.82
CA LEU A 81 -8.36 10.30 -8.34
C LEU A 81 -8.08 10.58 -6.86
N ILE A 82 -7.91 9.54 -6.06
CA ILE A 82 -7.55 9.67 -4.65
C ILE A 82 -6.17 10.31 -4.49
N TRP A 83 -5.16 9.83 -5.22
CA TRP A 83 -3.82 10.41 -5.19
C TRP A 83 -3.81 11.88 -5.62
N LYS A 84 -4.54 12.22 -6.70
CA LYS A 84 -4.64 13.61 -7.18
C LYS A 84 -5.24 14.58 -6.17
N HIS A 85 -6.12 14.10 -5.30
CA HIS A 85 -6.75 14.92 -4.25
C HIS A 85 -5.96 14.98 -2.95
N ALA A 86 -4.99 14.08 -2.76
CA ALA A 86 -4.23 13.95 -1.53
C ALA A 86 -2.82 14.58 -1.60
N ARG A 87 -2.34 14.94 -2.79
CA ARG A 87 -1.04 15.58 -3.03
C ARG A 87 -1.05 17.11 -2.91
#